data_AF-A0A354UEC5-F1
#
_entry.id   AF-A0A354UEC5-F1
#
_cell.length_a   1.000
_cell.length_b   1.000
_cell.length_c   1.000
_cell.angle_alpha   90.00
_cell.angle_beta   90.00
_cell.angle_gamma   90.00
#
_symmetry.space_group_name_H-M   'P 1'
#
loop_
_entity.id
_entity.type
_entity.pdbx_description
1 polymer ?
#
loop_
_entity_poly.entity_id
_entity_poly.type
_entity_poly.pdbx_seq_one_letter_code
_entity_poly.pdbx_strand_id
1 'polypeptide(L)' 'MSELENKLKLLPDHSGVYVMLNSENAVIYVGKAKNLKNRVSQYFRSGIKPEKVSAMVSNVVDFY' A
#
# COMPACT_ATOMS: atom_id res chain seq x y z
N MET A 1 -5.08 6.53 -15.45
CA MET A 1 -4.13 6.11 -14.41
C MET A 1 -4.40 6.96 -13.18
N SER A 2 -4.71 6.35 -12.05
CA SER A 2 -4.93 7.10 -10.80
C SER A 2 -3.59 7.61 -10.23
N GLU A 3 -3.62 8.62 -9.38
CA GLU A 3 -2.43 9.15 -8.70
C GLU A 3 -1.71 8.06 -7.89
N LEU A 4 -2.49 7.19 -7.24
CA LEU A 4 -2.00 6.02 -6.51
C LEU A 4 -1.25 5.02 -7.41
N GLU A 5 -1.76 4.72 -8.61
CA GLU A 5 -1.09 3.83 -9.56
C GLU A 5 0.25 4.38 -10.04
N ASN A 6 0.36 5.70 -10.21
CA ASN A 6 1.62 6.34 -10.57
C ASN A 6 2.62 6.27 -9.40
N LYS A 7 2.16 6.51 -8.17
CA LYS A 7 2.98 6.40 -6.96
C LYS A 7 3.53 4.98 -6.76
N LEU A 8 2.74 3.95 -7.05
CA LEU A 8 3.20 2.55 -6.99
C LEU A 8 4.40 2.26 -7.90
N LYS A 9 4.50 2.93 -9.05
CA LYS A 9 5.62 2.74 -9.99
C LYS A 9 6.93 3.35 -9.49
N LEU A 10 6.83 4.36 -8.63
CA LEU A 10 7.97 5.09 -8.04
C LEU A 10 8.54 4.39 -6.80
N LEU A 11 7.87 3.33 -6.31
CA LEU A 11 8.35 2.59 -5.16
C LEU A 11 9.72 1.95 -5.42
N PRO A 12 10.62 2.02 -4.43
CA PRO A 12 11.95 1.46 -4.60
C PRO A 12 11.97 -0.06 -4.46
N ASP A 13 12.97 -0.67 -5.11
CA ASP A 13 13.23 -2.10 -5.06
C ASP A 13 14.14 -2.53 -3.88
N HIS A 14 14.18 -1.75 -2.79
CA HIS A 14 14.97 -2.03 -1.58
C HIS A 14 14.12 -2.16 -0.31
N SER A 15 14.77 -2.51 0.80
CA SER A 15 14.12 -2.73 2.08
C SER A 15 13.76 -1.43 2.78
N GLY A 16 12.59 -1.39 3.42
CA GLY A 16 12.18 -0.22 4.17
C GLY A 16 10.89 -0.43 4.95
N VAL A 17 10.35 0.68 5.43
CA VAL A 17 9.06 0.77 6.11
C VAL A 17 8.11 1.51 5.17
N TYR A 18 6.84 1.12 5.16
CA TYR A 18 5.77 1.83 4.48
C TYR A 18 4.63 2.10 5.44
N VAL A 19 3.87 3.14 5.14
CA VAL A 19 2.70 3.56 5.91
C VAL A 19 1.52 3.77 4.98
N MET A 20 0.33 3.38 5.41
CA MET A 20 -0.91 3.60 4.67
C MET A 20 -1.80 4.59 5.41
N LEU A 21 -2.42 5.46 4.63
CA LEU A 21 -3.27 6.55 5.08
C LEU A 21 -4.71 6.36 4.62
N ASN A 22 -5.66 6.78 5.45
CA ASN A 22 -7.06 6.93 5.06
C ASN A 22 -7.36 8.32 4.49
N SER A 23 -8.62 8.57 4.10
CA SER A 23 -9.10 9.84 3.54
C SER A 23 -8.92 11.06 4.44
N GLU A 24 -8.69 10.85 5.74
CA GLU A 24 -8.45 11.89 6.74
C GLU A 24 -6.96 12.12 6.98
N ASN A 25 -6.07 11.53 6.16
CA ASN A 25 -4.62 11.49 6.36
C ASN A 25 -4.18 10.83 7.67
N ALA A 26 -5.04 10.00 8.29
CA ALA A 26 -4.69 9.25 9.48
C ALA A 26 -3.93 7.97 9.11
N VAL A 27 -2.88 7.66 9.88
CA VAL A 27 -2.13 6.41 9.74
C VAL A 27 -2.99 5.24 10.20
N ILE A 28 -3.30 4.34 9.27
CA ILE A 28 -4.12 3.15 9.55
C ILE A 28 -3.32 1.84 9.53
N TYR A 29 -2.13 1.85 8.94
CA TYR A 29 -1.27 0.68 8.87
C TYR A 29 0.20 1.06 8.66
N VAL A 30 1.10 0.37 9.36
CA VAL A 30 2.56 0.47 9.16
C VAL A 30 3.10 -0.92 8.95
N GLY A 31 3.95 -1.09 7.94
CA GLY A 31 4.60 -2.36 7.64
C GLY A 31 6.06 -2.19 7.23
N LYS A 32 6.81 -3.29 7.26
CA LYS A 32 8.18 -3.35 6.73
C LYS A 32 8.29 -4.38 5.63
N ALA A 33 9.22 -4.17 4.69
CA ALA A 33 9.46 -5.09 3.59
C ALA A 33 10.95 -5.17 3.24
N LYS A 34 11.37 -6.32 2.68
CA LYS A 34 12.68 -6.45 2.03
C LYS A 34 12.73 -5.74 0.67
N ASN A 35 11.59 -5.61 0.00
CA ASN A 35 11.41 -4.87 -1.24
C ASN A 35 10.04 -4.16 -1.16
N LEU A 36 10.07 -2.83 -1.12
CA LEU A 36 8.88 -2.01 -0.94
C LEU A 36 7.94 -2.09 -2.14
N LYS A 37 8.47 -2.02 -3.36
CA LYS A 37 7.70 -2.12 -4.60
C LYS A 37 6.81 -3.36 -4.66
N ASN A 38 7.39 -4.53 -4.42
CA ASN A 38 6.66 -5.80 -4.42
C ASN A 38 5.62 -5.85 -3.32
N ARG A 39 5.99 -5.46 -2.10
CA ARG A 39 5.10 -5.56 -0.94
C ARG A 39 3.90 -4.64 -1.05
N VAL A 40 4.13 -3.35 -1.35
CA VAL A 40 3.05 -2.37 -1.40
C VAL A 40 2.17 -2.60 -2.64
N SER A 41 2.75 -2.92 -3.79
CA SER A 41 1.98 -3.22 -5.01
C SER A 41 1.06 -4.43 -4.84
N GLN A 42 1.42 -5.41 -4.00
CA GLN A 42 0.60 -6.61 -3.75
C GLN A 42 -0.79 -6.26 -3.19
N TYR A 43 -0.90 -5.19 -2.40
CA TYR A 43 -2.18 -4.76 -1.82
C TYR A 43 -3.18 -4.28 -2.87
N PHE A 44 -2.70 -3.75 -4.00
CA PHE A 44 -3.55 -3.14 -5.04
C PHE A 44 -3.71 -4.01 -6.29
N ARG A 45 -3.05 -5.17 -6.36
CA ARG A 45 -3.26 -6.14 -7.44
C ARG A 45 -4.61 -6.84 -7.30
N SER A 46 -5.24 -7.14 -8.42
CA SER A 46 -6.45 -7.98 -8.49
C SER A 46 -6.18 -9.38 -7.91
N GLY A 47 -7.14 -9.94 -7.18
CA GLY A 47 -7.02 -11.28 -6.59
C GLY A 47 -7.52 -11.37 -5.15
N ILE A 48 -7.68 -12.60 -4.67
CA ILE A 48 -8.20 -12.91 -3.33
C ILE A 48 -7.21 -12.44 -2.27
N LYS A 49 -7.71 -11.67 -1.32
CA LYS A 49 -6.98 -11.21 -0.13
C LYS A 49 -7.70 -11.72 1.10
N PRO A 50 -6.99 -11.96 2.22
CA PRO A 50 -7.63 -12.19 3.50
C PRO A 50 -8.59 -11.02 3.82
N GLU A 51 -9.74 -11.32 4.42
CA GLU A 51 -10.80 -10.33 4.69
C GLU A 51 -10.27 -9.08 5.39
N LYS A 52 -9.47 -9.25 6.44
CA LYS A 52 -8.83 -8.14 7.17
C LYS A 52 -7.94 -7.26 6.27
N VAL A 53 -7.22 -7.86 5.33
CA VAL A 53 -6.38 -7.12 4.39
C VAL A 53 -7.25 -6.36 3.40
N SER A 54 -8.31 -6.99 2.89
CA SER A 54 -9.25 -6.34 1.98
C SER A 54 -9.94 -5.14 2.63
N ALA A 55 -10.39 -5.29 3.89
CA ALA A 55 -11.02 -4.22 4.67
C ALA A 55 -10.04 -3.07 4.99
N MET A 56 -8.78 -3.39 5.24
CA MET A 56 -7.76 -2.34 5.42
C MET A 56 -7.52 -1.60 4.09
N VAL A 57 -7.31 -2.32 2.98
CA VAL A 57 -7.06 -1.74 1.65
C VAL A 57 -8.23 -0.87 1.17
N SER A 58 -9.48 -1.23 1.48
CA SER A 58 -10.64 -0.41 1.09
C SER A 58 -10.68 0.96 1.76
N ASN A 59 -9.94 1.15 2.85
CA ASN A 59 -9.79 2.44 3.53
C ASN A 59 -8.52 3.19 3.12
N VAL A 60 -7.65 2.62 2.28
CA VAL A 60 -6.39 3.25 1.88
C VAL A 60 -6.63 4.22 0.73
N VAL A 61 -6.24 5.48 0.93
CA VAL A 61 -6.23 6.49 -0.14
C VAL A 61 -4.82 6.88 -0.56
N ASP A 62 -3.83 6.72 0.34
CA ASP A 62 -2.43 7.04 0.06
C ASP A 62 -1.45 6.18 0.89
N PHE A 63 -0.18 6.17 0.51
CA PHE A 63 0.92 5.54 1.24
C PHE A 63 2.24 6.30 1.11
N TYR A 64 3.19 6.09 2.03
CA TYR A 64 4.57 6.58 1.95
C TYR A 64 5.58 5.52 2.37
#